data_AF-A0A7L4RMB7-F1
#
_entry.id   AF-A0A7L4RMB7-F1
#
_cell.length_a   1.000
_cell.length_b   1.000
_cell.length_c   1.000
_cell.angle_alpha   90.00
_cell.angle_beta   90.00
_cell.angle_gamma   90.00
#
_symmetry.space_group_name_H-M   'P 1'
#
loop_
_entity.id
_entity.type
_entity.pdbx_description
1 polymer ?
#
loop_
_entity_poly.entity_id
_entity_poly.type
_entity_poly.pdbx_seq_one_letter_code
_entity_poly.pdbx_strand_id
1 'polypeptide(L)'
;MGHRGRERVVTCEKCGRSVRKDKAVFIEKPIFTNPLERKDIAQGQPYTRMITREVAYCPGCGKHLRIYEKKTRQNERDRERENERDRSSRFRDRPPYQGPRTGTQGETQGTQSQGTQSTGTQSQSARKEESGANSSA
;
A
#
# COMPACT_ATOMS: atom_id res chain seq x y z
N MET A 1 1.00 37.69 -1.63
CA MET A 1 2.43 37.35 -1.44
C MET A 1 2.57 36.53 -0.17
N GLY A 2 3.14 35.33 -0.23
CA GLY A 2 3.17 34.43 0.93
C GLY A 2 4.08 34.94 2.05
N HIS A 3 3.55 35.07 3.26
CA HIS A 3 4.30 35.44 4.48
C HIS A 3 5.31 34.34 4.86
N ARG A 4 6.55 34.39 4.34
CA ARG A 4 7.63 33.47 4.70
C ARG A 4 8.60 34.12 5.69
N GLY A 5 8.15 34.34 6.93
CA GLY A 5 8.93 35.05 7.96
C GLY A 5 10.13 34.27 8.53
N ARG A 6 10.05 32.93 8.65
CA ARG A 6 11.16 32.09 9.11
C ARG A 6 10.93 30.63 8.73
N GLU A 7 11.64 30.15 7.70
CA GLU A 7 11.58 28.74 7.30
C GLU A 7 12.45 27.86 8.20
N ARG A 8 12.00 26.62 8.40
CA ARG A 8 12.79 25.61 9.11
C ARG A 8 14.07 25.30 8.35
N VAL A 9 15.15 25.12 9.09
CA VAL A 9 16.46 24.75 8.54
C VAL A 9 16.64 23.25 8.73
N VAL A 10 17.19 22.60 7.70
CA VAL A 10 17.51 21.17 7.68
C VAL A 10 19.00 20.99 7.42
N THR A 11 19.57 19.92 7.96
CA THR A 11 21.00 19.63 7.83
C THR A 11 21.23 18.67 6.66
N CYS A 12 22.16 19.03 5.77
CA CYS A 12 22.58 18.14 4.68
C CYS A 12 23.31 16.92 5.24
N GLU A 13 22.91 15.71 4.85
CA GLU A 13 23.54 14.46 5.33
C GLU A 13 25.00 14.32 4.89
N LYS A 14 25.38 14.80 3.70
CA LYS A 14 26.75 14.63 3.18
C LYS A 14 27.76 15.63 3.73
N CYS A 15 27.40 16.91 3.76
CA CYS A 15 28.34 17.97 4.12
C CYS A 15 28.04 18.65 5.47
N GLY A 16 26.98 18.23 6.16
CA GLY A 16 26.59 18.82 7.45
C GLY A 16 26.09 20.26 7.38
N ARG A 17 26.05 20.88 6.18
CA ARG A 17 25.63 22.28 6.04
C ARG A 17 24.14 22.43 6.35
N SER A 18 23.81 23.45 7.12
CA SER A 18 22.46 23.91 7.38
C SER A 18 21.87 24.63 6.15
N VAL A 19 20.72 24.18 5.67
CA VAL A 19 20.04 24.71 4.47
C VAL A 19 18.56 24.92 4.78
N ARG A 20 17.94 25.96 4.22
CA ARG A 20 16.48 26.17 4.34
C ARG A 20 15.72 24.99 3.72
N LYS A 21 14.64 24.56 4.37
CA LYS A 21 13.82 23.42 3.94
C LYS A 21 13.38 23.55 2.47
N ASP A 22 12.96 24.74 2.05
CA ASP A 22 12.45 25.00 0.69
C ASP A 22 13.52 24.82 -0.40
N LYS A 23 14.80 24.99 -0.06
CA LYS A 23 15.92 24.83 -0.99
C LYS A 23 16.58 23.46 -0.90
N ALA A 24 16.22 22.66 0.09
CA ALA A 24 16.79 21.34 0.30
C ALA A 24 16.14 20.31 -0.62
N VAL A 25 16.94 19.35 -1.09
CA VAL A 25 16.46 18.23 -1.89
C VAL A 25 16.25 17.04 -0.98
N PHE A 26 14.99 16.63 -0.82
CA PHE A 26 14.62 15.43 -0.07
C PHE A 26 14.57 14.21 -0.98
N ILE A 27 15.18 13.11 -0.56
CA ILE A 27 15.10 11.81 -1.24
C ILE A 27 14.85 10.73 -0.19
N GLU A 28 14.03 9.74 -0.52
CA GLU A 28 13.81 8.62 0.39
C GLU A 28 14.85 7.54 0.09
N LYS A 29 15.56 7.13 1.13
CA LYS A 29 16.54 6.05 1.05
C LYS A 29 15.99 4.81 1.73
N PRO A 30 15.99 3.65 1.07
CA PRO A 30 15.72 2.40 1.74
C PRO A 30 16.89 2.05 2.66
N ILE A 31 16.60 1.88 3.93
CA ILE A 31 17.49 1.31 4.93
C ILE A 31 17.14 -0.17 5.02
N PHE A 32 18.09 -1.01 4.64
CA PHE A 32 18.02 -2.44 4.88
C PHE A 32 18.50 -2.67 6.30
N THR A 33 17.60 -3.06 7.19
CA THR A 33 18.01 -3.52 8.52
C THR A 33 18.24 -5.01 8.48
N ASN A 34 19.42 -5.43 8.90
CA ASN A 34 19.73 -6.85 9.04
C ASN A 34 18.78 -7.47 10.08
N PRO A 35 18.10 -8.58 9.77
CA PRO A 35 17.21 -9.26 10.72
C PRO A 35 17.89 -9.62 12.04
N LEU A 36 19.21 -9.82 12.06
CA LEU A 36 19.95 -10.18 13.27
C LEU A 36 20.13 -9.02 14.29
N GLU A 37 20.09 -7.76 13.85
CA GLU A 37 20.39 -6.60 14.70
C GLU A 37 19.15 -5.97 15.37
N ARG A 38 17.93 -6.40 14.99
CA ARG A 38 16.69 -5.89 15.60
C ARG A 38 16.25 -6.76 16.77
N LYS A 39 16.48 -6.27 17.99
CA LYS A 39 15.90 -6.81 19.24
C LYS A 39 14.35 -6.72 19.26
N ASP A 40 13.76 -5.99 18.31
CA ASP A 40 12.30 -5.76 18.19
C ASP A 40 11.53 -6.95 17.59
N ILE A 41 12.23 -7.99 17.09
CA ILE A 41 11.58 -9.23 16.59
C ILE A 41 10.96 -10.04 17.74
N ALA A 42 11.23 -9.68 19.00
CA ALA A 42 10.81 -10.44 20.16
C ALA A 42 9.29 -10.55 20.39
N GLN A 43 8.42 -9.74 19.77
CA GLN A 43 6.97 -9.76 20.10
C GLN A 43 6.04 -9.40 18.92
N GLY A 44 5.84 -10.34 17.98
CA GLY A 44 4.60 -10.41 17.18
C GLY A 44 4.36 -9.37 16.07
N GLN A 45 5.31 -8.48 15.75
CA GLN A 45 5.20 -7.56 14.60
C GLN A 45 5.71 -8.21 13.30
N PRO A 46 5.01 -8.04 12.17
CA PRO A 46 5.47 -8.56 10.88
C PRO A 46 6.79 -7.91 10.46
N TYR A 47 7.76 -8.73 10.06
CA TYR A 47 9.07 -8.28 9.60
C TYR A 47 8.95 -7.39 8.35
N THR A 48 9.28 -6.11 8.50
CA THR A 48 9.35 -5.16 7.38
C THR A 48 10.78 -5.08 6.87
N ARG A 49 11.05 -5.80 5.77
CA ARG A 49 12.39 -5.92 5.16
C ARG A 49 13.03 -4.60 4.69
N MET A 50 12.23 -3.57 4.47
CA MET A 50 12.68 -2.28 3.93
C MET A 50 11.98 -1.15 4.65
N ILE A 51 12.77 -0.27 5.26
CA ILE A 51 12.28 0.97 5.88
C ILE A 51 12.86 2.13 5.10
N THR A 52 12.00 2.99 4.57
CA THR A 52 12.44 4.19 3.87
C THR A 52 12.63 5.33 4.86
N ARG A 53 13.77 6.03 4.76
CA ARG A 53 14.06 7.25 5.52
C ARG A 53 14.19 8.42 4.56
N GLU A 54 13.50 9.51 4.86
CA GLU A 54 13.68 10.77 4.14
C GLU A 54 14.97 11.45 4.57
N VAL A 55 15.80 11.81 3.58
CA VAL A 55 17.11 12.44 3.79
C VAL A 55 17.19 13.74 3.02
N ALA A 56 17.73 14.77 3.66
CA ALA A 56 17.91 16.11 3.07
C ALA A 56 19.33 16.33 2.54
N TYR A 57 19.42 16.94 1.36
CA TYR A 57 20.68 17.40 0.74
C TYR A 57 20.68 18.88 0.41
N CYS A 58 21.85 19.50 0.48
CA CYS A 58 22.08 20.84 -0.06
C CYS A 58 22.12 20.81 -1.61
N PRO A 59 21.81 21.93 -2.29
CA PRO A 59 21.76 21.97 -3.76
C PRO A 59 23.10 21.60 -4.42
N GLY A 60 24.24 21.97 -3.80
CA GLY A 60 25.58 21.62 -4.31
C GLY A 60 25.84 20.10 -4.27
N CYS A 61 25.58 19.44 -3.13
CA CYS A 61 25.69 17.99 -3.02
C CYS A 61 24.66 17.28 -3.91
N GLY A 62 23.47 17.85 -4.06
CA GLY A 62 22.42 17.35 -4.93
C GLY A 62 22.88 17.23 -6.38
N LYS A 63 23.58 18.25 -6.90
CA LYS A 63 24.15 18.22 -8.26
C LYS A 63 25.31 17.22 -8.37
N HIS A 64 26.28 17.27 -7.45
CA HIS A 64 27.45 16.38 -7.50
C HIS A 64 27.08 14.89 -7.42
N LEU A 65 26.11 14.52 -6.57
CA LEU A 65 25.69 13.13 -6.38
C LEU A 65 24.56 12.69 -7.32
N ARG A 66 24.15 13.57 -8.25
CA ARG A 66 23.03 13.38 -9.17
C ARG A 66 21.74 12.98 -8.44
N ILE A 67 21.47 13.60 -7.29
CA ILE A 67 20.27 13.32 -6.49
C ILE A 67 19.01 13.76 -7.23
N TYR A 68 19.09 14.79 -8.06
CA TYR A 68 17.96 15.24 -8.88
C TYR A 68 17.48 14.14 -9.84
N GLU A 69 18.40 13.53 -10.60
CA GLU A 69 18.09 12.40 -11.49
C GLU A 69 17.52 11.20 -10.71
N LYS A 70 18.11 10.89 -9.55
CA LYS A 70 17.63 9.81 -8.68
C LYS A 70 16.23 10.09 -8.15
N LYS A 71 15.93 11.33 -7.77
CA LYS A 71 14.61 11.75 -7.29
C LYS A 71 13.57 11.70 -8.40
N THR A 72 13.90 12.11 -9.61
CA THR A 72 13.00 11.97 -10.77
C THR A 72 12.66 10.50 -11.01
N ARG A 73 13.67 9.62 -11.07
CA ARG A 73 13.46 8.18 -11.23
C ARG A 73 12.68 7.56 -10.06
N GLN A 74 12.86 8.09 -8.86
CA GLN A 74 12.07 7.67 -7.71
C GLN A 74 10.60 8.08 -7.87
N ASN A 75 10.35 9.35 -8.15
CA ASN A 75 9.00 9.87 -8.35
C ASN A 75 8.27 9.15 -9.51
N GLU A 76 8.97 8.78 -10.58
CA GLU A 76 8.40 7.97 -11.66
C GLU A 76 7.91 6.61 -11.17
N ARG A 77 8.75 5.89 -10.42
CA ARG A 77 8.38 4.59 -9.83
C ARG A 77 7.25 4.72 -8.82
N ASP A 78 7.25 5.79 -8.03
CA ASP A 78 6.21 6.02 -7.02
C ASP A 78 4.88 6.37 -7.69
N ARG A 79 4.91 7.17 -8.76
CA ARG A 79 3.74 7.46 -9.60
C ARG A 79 3.19 6.22 -10.31
N GLU A 80 4.05 5.34 -10.79
CA GLU A 80 3.65 4.06 -11.39
C GLU A 80 2.94 3.17 -10.36
N ARG A 81 3.51 3.02 -9.17
CA ARG A 81 2.89 2.26 -8.06
C ARG A 81 1.55 2.86 -7.62
N GLU A 82 1.44 4.19 -7.59
CA GLU A 82 0.19 4.87 -7.26
C GLU A 82 -0.89 4.62 -8.33
N ASN A 83 -0.53 4.69 -9.61
CA ASN A 83 -1.43 4.39 -10.71
C ASN A 83 -1.89 2.92 -10.72
N GLU A 84 -0.99 1.98 -10.40
CA GLU A 84 -1.34 0.56 -10.26
C GLU A 84 -2.32 0.33 -9.10
N ARG A 85 -2.08 0.97 -7.95
CA ARG A 85 -3.01 0.94 -6.80
C ARG A 85 -4.38 1.50 -7.18
N ASP A 86 -4.45 2.65 -7.83
CA ASP A 86 -5.71 3.27 -8.27
C ASP A 86 -6.46 2.36 -9.26
N ARG A 87 -5.76 1.79 -10.25
CA ARG A 87 -6.36 0.80 -11.17
C ARG A 87 -6.94 -0.41 -10.45
N SER A 88 -6.23 -0.93 -9.44
CA SER A 88 -6.72 -2.06 -8.64
C SER A 88 -7.91 -1.68 -7.75
N SER A 89 -7.96 -0.44 -7.24
CA SER A 89 -9.06 0.05 -6.41
C SER A 89 -10.34 0.25 -7.23
N ARG A 90 -10.22 0.81 -8.44
CA ARG A 90 -11.36 1.04 -9.35
C ARG A 90 -12.07 -0.25 -9.78
N PHE A 91 -11.41 -1.41 -9.70
CA PHE A 91 -12.04 -2.70 -9.98
C PHE A 91 -12.86 -3.23 -8.78
N ARG A 92 -12.49 -2.87 -7.54
CA ARG A 92 -13.22 -3.26 -6.32
C ARG A 92 -14.43 -2.38 -6.06
N ASP A 93 -14.35 -1.10 -6.39
CA ASP A 93 -15.43 -0.12 -6.16
C ASP A 93 -16.40 0.02 -7.35
N ARG A 94 -16.32 -0.87 -8.36
CA ARG A 94 -17.29 -0.86 -9.46
C ARG A 94 -18.62 -1.42 -8.93
N PRO A 95 -19.69 -0.61 -8.79
CA PRO A 95 -20.98 -1.13 -8.39
C PRO A 95 -21.43 -2.19 -9.40
N PRO A 96 -21.99 -3.33 -8.95
CA PRO A 96 -22.51 -4.33 -9.87
C PRO A 96 -23.52 -3.67 -10.81
N TYR A 97 -23.29 -3.83 -12.11
CA TYR A 97 -24.18 -3.31 -13.15
C TYR A 97 -25.58 -3.91 -12.95
N GLN A 98 -26.51 -3.12 -12.41
CA GLN A 98 -27.93 -3.47 -12.45
C GLN A 98 -28.39 -3.15 -13.87
N GLY A 99 -28.57 -4.20 -14.68
CA GLY A 99 -29.06 -4.08 -16.05
C GLY A 99 -30.43 -3.38 -16.12
N PRO A 100 -30.89 -3.01 -17.33
CA PRO A 100 -32.16 -2.31 -17.51
C PRO A 100 -33.29 -3.16 -16.91
N ARG A 101 -33.97 -2.64 -15.88
CA ARG A 101 -35.19 -3.28 -15.35
C ARG A 101 -36.26 -3.21 -16.42
N THR A 102 -36.49 -4.32 -17.11
CA THR A 102 -37.64 -4.49 -18.00
C THR A 102 -38.90 -4.43 -17.14
N GLY A 103 -39.65 -3.34 -17.26
CA GLY A 103 -40.92 -3.15 -16.56
C GLY A 103 -42.00 -4.06 -17.15
N THR A 104 -42.31 -5.14 -16.45
CA THR A 104 -43.59 -5.85 -16.59
C THR A 104 -44.58 -5.24 -15.62
N GLN A 105 -45.62 -4.60 -16.17
CA GLN A 105 -46.85 -4.25 -15.46
C GLN A 105 -47.58 -5.55 -15.09
N GLY A 106 -48.27 -5.59 -13.94
CA GLY A 106 -49.35 -6.56 -13.70
C GLY A 106 -49.47 -7.12 -12.29
N GLU A 107 -50.55 -6.72 -11.61
CA GLU A 107 -51.36 -7.51 -10.67
C GLU A 107 -50.91 -7.67 -9.21
N THR A 108 -51.47 -6.77 -8.41
CA THR A 108 -51.86 -6.99 -7.03
C THR A 108 -53.05 -7.95 -6.92
N GLN A 109 -52.97 -8.87 -5.95
CA GLN A 109 -54.01 -9.42 -5.06
C GLN A 109 -54.14 -10.96 -5.09
N GLY A 110 -54.07 -11.57 -3.90
CA GLY A 110 -54.88 -12.75 -3.59
C GLY A 110 -54.21 -13.95 -2.88
N THR A 111 -54.26 -13.94 -1.54
CA THR A 111 -54.71 -15.04 -0.66
C THR A 111 -53.94 -16.37 -0.48
N GLN A 112 -53.44 -16.55 0.76
CA GLN A 112 -53.37 -17.74 1.65
C GLN A 112 -53.16 -19.17 1.10
N SER A 113 -52.21 -19.91 1.68
CA SER A 113 -52.49 -21.15 2.47
C SER A 113 -51.21 -21.78 3.04
N GLN A 114 -51.40 -22.49 4.15
CA GLN A 114 -50.41 -23.11 5.05
C GLN A 114 -49.89 -24.45 4.51
N GLY A 115 -48.74 -24.93 5.00
CA GLY A 115 -48.45 -26.37 4.95
C GLY A 115 -47.00 -26.83 5.12
N THR A 116 -46.71 -27.34 6.31
CA THR A 116 -45.90 -28.55 6.63
C THR A 116 -44.37 -28.64 6.35
N GLN A 117 -43.62 -28.75 7.47
CA GLN A 117 -42.62 -29.79 7.86
C GLN A 117 -41.79 -30.46 6.73
N SER A 118 -40.46 -30.57 6.80
CA SER A 118 -39.72 -31.45 7.74
C SER A 118 -38.23 -31.62 7.28
N THR A 119 -37.38 -32.04 8.23
CA THR A 119 -36.11 -32.82 8.09
C THR A 119 -34.92 -32.20 7.33
N GLY A 120 -33.79 -31.97 8.00
CA GLY A 120 -32.63 -32.89 8.03
C GLY A 120 -31.54 -32.34 7.09
N THR A 121 -30.23 -32.41 7.28
CA THR A 121 -29.35 -33.30 8.02
C THR A 121 -27.95 -32.64 8.02
N GLN A 122 -27.06 -33.18 8.85
CA GLN A 122 -25.62 -32.92 9.02
C GLN A 122 -24.86 -32.95 7.65
N SER A 123 -23.60 -32.57 7.45
CA SER A 123 -22.37 -32.89 8.20
C SER A 123 -21.14 -32.42 7.38
N GLN A 124 -20.03 -32.10 8.08
CA GLN A 124 -18.64 -32.55 7.81
C GLN A 124 -17.95 -32.09 6.52
N SER A 125 -16.94 -31.22 6.60
CA SER A 125 -15.51 -31.53 6.84
C SER A 125 -14.82 -32.29 5.70
N ALA A 126 -13.89 -31.64 5.02
CA ALA A 126 -12.80 -32.28 4.29
C ALA A 126 -11.52 -31.45 4.41
N ARG A 127 -10.64 -31.91 5.30
CA ARG A 127 -9.21 -31.65 5.27
C ARG A 127 -8.63 -32.37 4.04
N LYS A 128 -7.65 -31.77 3.38
CA LYS A 128 -6.62 -32.54 2.67
C LYS A 128 -5.26 -31.90 2.91
N GLU A 129 -4.56 -32.51 3.85
CA GLU A 129 -3.10 -32.48 3.97
C GLU A 129 -2.55 -33.29 2.80
N GLU A 130 -1.64 -32.72 2.01
CA GLU A 130 -0.68 -33.52 1.25
C GLU A 130 0.71 -32.89 1.42
N SER A 131 1.44 -33.53 2.32
CA SER A 131 2.88 -33.58 2.42
C SER A 131 3.52 -33.95 1.08
N GLY A 132 4.52 -33.18 0.64
CA GLY A 132 5.39 -33.51 -0.47
C GLY A 132 6.83 -33.17 -0.13
N ALA A 133 7.60 -34.21 0.20
CA ALA A 133 9.00 -34.18 0.56
C ALA A 133 9.94 -33.90 -0.64
N ASN A 134 11.21 -33.65 -0.28
CA ASN A 134 12.46 -33.85 -1.01
C ASN A 134 13.18 -32.59 -1.50
N SER A 135 14.30 -32.29 -0.83
CA SER A 135 15.61 -32.21 -1.51
C SER A 135 16.73 -32.24 -0.48
N SER A 136 17.34 -33.42 -0.35
CA SER A 136 18.70 -33.59 0.18
C SER A 136 19.57 -34.00 -1.01
N ALA A 137 20.53 -33.15 -1.36
CA ALA A 137 21.81 -33.46 -2.01
C ALA A 137 22.62 -32.16 -2.09
#